data_AF-A0A4R4WWS7-F1
#
_entry.id   AF-A0A4R4WWS7-F1
#
_cell.length_a   1.000
_cell.length_b   1.000
_cell.length_c   1.000
_cell.angle_alpha   90.00
_cell.angle_beta   90.00
_cell.angle_gamma   90.00
#
_symmetry.space_group_name_H-M   'P 1'
#
loop_
_entity.id
_entity.type
_entity.pdbx_description
1 polymer ?
#
loop_
_entity_poly.entity_id
_entity_poly.type
_entity_poly.pdbx_seq_one_letter_code
_entity_poly.pdbx_strand_id
1 'polypeptide(L)'
;MKTAGVDPATSPATWDDFRATARTLTEKTPDDVFGLVVPGKEAAYLNALVNRLAMTAGAAGGVDWKTGEYAYGSQPYLDALEYLLSLKADKVIHPASPSMGPRDARARWAAGQAAVYPWGPWFIGGLNVEEPEAIQRGVGVWRVPTPESTRNLVYSSPASGPFWVSSASKNAETAADLMLRLATEEVQTKLASTMDVPPVLLDRVRGSKAHPTYQQNVAFMETDVRIAPVPEVGTPGVAKVLAAMRDVHPNVGEIAQSVLSGSDVDHKSALSNYAAKVTAERERALAAVRKGGAEVDVDAWVFGNWDPKQDYTQTSYAGR
;
A
#
# COMPACT_ATOMS: atom_id res chain seq x y z
N MET A 1 -3.47 13.95 20.22
CA MET A 1 -3.65 15.15 19.35
C MET A 1 -4.07 16.38 20.16
N LYS A 2 -5.29 16.45 20.71
CA LYS A 2 -5.75 17.63 21.49
C LYS A 2 -4.82 18.05 22.63
N THR A 3 -4.30 17.10 23.41
CA THR A 3 -3.30 17.36 24.47
C THR A 3 -2.06 18.08 23.95
N ALA A 4 -1.61 17.76 22.75
CA ALA A 4 -0.46 18.38 22.10
C ALA A 4 -0.80 19.70 21.39
N GLY A 5 -2.06 20.15 21.42
CA GLY A 5 -2.53 21.31 20.66
C GLY A 5 -2.60 21.09 19.15
N VAL A 6 -2.58 19.83 18.68
CA VAL A 6 -2.72 19.48 17.26
C VAL A 6 -4.19 19.27 16.94
N ASP A 7 -4.70 20.00 15.94
CA ASP A 7 -6.05 19.79 15.42
C ASP A 7 -6.10 18.48 14.61
N PRO A 8 -6.89 17.47 15.03
CA PRO A 8 -7.01 16.21 14.32
C PRO A 8 -7.61 16.35 12.91
N ALA A 9 -8.36 17.42 12.61
CA ALA A 9 -8.95 17.63 11.29
C ALA A 9 -7.96 18.19 10.25
N THR A 10 -6.85 18.78 10.71
CA THR A 10 -5.82 19.35 9.85
C THR A 10 -4.83 18.27 9.44
N SER A 11 -5.02 17.70 8.25
CA SER A 11 -4.10 16.70 7.68
C SER A 11 -2.77 17.35 7.30
N PRO A 12 -1.61 16.81 7.72
CA PRO A 12 -0.30 17.26 7.23
C PRO A 12 -0.23 17.10 5.70
N ALA A 13 0.17 18.18 5.01
CA ALA A 13 0.24 18.17 3.55
C ALA A 13 1.53 17.51 3.07
N THR A 14 2.66 17.90 3.69
CA THR A 14 3.99 17.44 3.32
C THR A 14 4.59 16.45 4.31
N TRP A 15 5.64 15.75 3.89
CA TRP A 15 6.49 14.92 4.74
C TRP A 15 7.09 15.73 5.90
N ASP A 16 7.52 16.97 5.65
CA ASP A 16 8.04 17.84 6.69
C ASP A 16 6.96 18.33 7.67
N ASP A 17 5.76 18.63 7.18
CA ASP A 17 4.60 18.94 8.05
C ASP A 17 4.28 17.75 8.96
N PHE A 18 4.29 16.54 8.40
CA PHE A 18 4.03 15.33 9.17
C PHE A 18 5.10 15.11 10.22
N ARG A 19 6.39 15.26 9.86
CA ARG A 19 7.49 15.15 10.83
C ARG A 19 7.38 16.18 11.95
N ALA A 20 7.11 17.44 11.62
CA ALA A 20 6.90 18.50 12.62
C ALA A 20 5.72 18.19 13.55
N THR A 21 4.63 17.67 12.98
CA THR A 21 3.45 17.24 13.75
C THR A 21 3.79 16.05 14.64
N ALA A 22 4.51 15.05 14.14
CA ALA A 22 4.91 13.87 14.89
C ALA A 22 5.86 14.21 16.05
N ARG A 23 6.80 15.16 15.85
CA ARG A 23 7.64 15.70 16.93
C ARG A 23 6.79 16.40 17.99
N THR A 24 5.89 17.28 17.57
CA THR A 24 4.94 17.96 18.47
C THR A 24 4.11 16.98 19.28
N LEU A 25 3.63 15.90 18.65
CA LEU A 25 2.87 14.85 19.33
C LEU A 25 3.74 14.13 20.35
N THR A 26 4.97 13.76 20.00
CA THR A 26 5.90 13.05 20.91
C THR A 26 6.32 13.93 22.09
N GLU A 27 6.57 15.23 21.87
CA GLU A 27 7.07 16.16 22.89
C GLU A 27 5.99 16.68 23.85
N LYS A 28 4.74 16.81 23.38
CA LYS A 28 3.64 17.44 24.14
C LYS A 28 2.58 16.46 24.63
N THR A 29 2.85 15.16 24.56
CA THR A 29 2.01 14.12 25.19
C THR A 29 2.81 13.43 26.30
N PRO A 30 2.19 12.59 27.15
CA PRO A 30 2.93 11.87 28.20
C PRO A 30 4.12 11.08 27.63
N ASP A 31 5.14 10.85 28.47
CA ASP A 31 6.46 10.31 28.06
C ASP A 31 6.40 8.95 27.32
N ASP A 32 5.27 8.23 27.39
CA ASP A 32 5.06 6.93 26.75
C ASP A 32 4.22 7.00 25.45
N VAL A 33 3.91 8.20 24.96
CA VAL A 33 3.12 8.42 23.74
C VAL A 33 4.01 8.95 22.61
N PHE A 34 4.12 8.16 21.55
CA PHE A 34 4.96 8.50 20.39
C PHE A 34 4.13 9.09 19.24
N GLY A 35 4.77 9.87 18.37
CA GLY A 35 4.13 10.47 17.20
C GLY A 35 3.47 9.43 16.29
N LEU A 36 4.12 8.28 16.09
CA LEU A 36 3.56 7.16 15.32
C LEU A 36 4.06 5.79 15.79
N VAL A 37 3.34 4.73 15.39
CA VAL A 37 3.77 3.33 15.47
C VAL A 37 3.81 2.72 14.07
N VAL A 38 4.82 1.90 13.80
CA VAL A 38 5.04 1.24 12.51
C VAL A 38 5.22 -0.28 12.74
N PRO A 39 4.49 -1.16 12.04
CA PRO A 39 4.70 -2.61 12.03
C PRO A 39 6.05 -3.02 11.43
N GLY A 40 7.16 -2.74 12.12
CA GLY A 40 8.52 -2.90 11.60
C GLY A 40 8.96 -4.36 11.40
N LYS A 41 8.29 -5.33 12.03
CA LYS A 41 8.61 -6.75 11.87
C LYS A 41 8.12 -7.34 10.54
N GLU A 42 7.10 -6.73 9.93
CA GLU A 42 6.39 -7.29 8.78
C GLU A 42 6.94 -6.73 7.46
N ALA A 43 7.84 -7.49 6.82
CA ALA A 43 8.47 -7.07 5.56
C ALA A 43 7.43 -6.80 4.45
N ALA A 44 6.34 -7.57 4.39
CA ALA A 44 5.28 -7.35 3.40
C ALA A 44 4.58 -5.98 3.57
N TYR A 45 4.32 -5.58 4.82
CA TYR A 45 3.78 -4.25 5.12
C TYR A 45 4.77 -3.15 4.76
N LEU A 46 6.04 -3.30 5.15
CA LEU A 46 7.07 -2.31 4.84
C LEU A 46 7.29 -2.17 3.33
N ASN A 47 7.23 -3.27 2.59
CA ASN A 47 7.26 -3.26 1.13
C ASN A 47 6.12 -2.39 0.58
N ALA A 48 4.88 -2.62 1.03
CA ALA A 48 3.73 -1.82 0.62
C ALA A 48 3.90 -0.33 0.99
N LEU A 49 4.33 -0.05 2.23
CA LEU A 49 4.55 1.32 2.72
C LEU A 49 5.57 2.07 1.86
N VAL A 50 6.73 1.48 1.60
CA VAL A 50 7.78 2.12 0.78
C VAL A 50 7.33 2.32 -0.66
N ASN A 51 6.67 1.34 -1.27
CA ASN A 51 6.13 1.51 -2.63
C ASN A 51 5.14 2.69 -2.69
N ARG A 52 4.25 2.83 -1.69
CA ARG A 52 3.28 3.93 -1.64
C ARG A 52 3.96 5.28 -1.41
N LEU A 53 4.95 5.36 -0.52
CA LEU A 53 5.74 6.58 -0.31
C LEU A 53 6.53 6.95 -1.57
N ALA A 54 7.16 5.99 -2.25
CA ALA A 54 7.85 6.25 -3.51
C ALA A 54 6.90 6.80 -4.60
N MET A 55 5.65 6.31 -4.66
CA MET A 55 4.64 6.88 -5.56
C MET A 55 4.27 8.32 -5.17
N THR A 56 4.15 8.61 -3.87
CA THR A 56 3.96 10.01 -3.43
C THR A 56 5.13 10.91 -3.80
N ALA A 57 6.35 10.35 -3.95
CA ALA A 57 7.54 11.02 -4.46
C ALA A 57 7.70 10.98 -5.99
N GLY A 58 6.70 10.47 -6.72
CA GLY A 58 6.66 10.54 -8.19
C GLY A 58 6.99 9.24 -8.92
N ALA A 59 7.22 8.11 -8.22
CA ALA A 59 7.35 6.82 -8.90
C ALA A 59 6.02 6.36 -9.54
N ALA A 60 6.10 5.73 -10.71
CA ALA A 60 4.98 5.03 -11.33
C ALA A 60 4.61 3.70 -10.62
N GLY A 61 5.42 3.29 -9.65
CA GLY A 61 5.33 2.01 -8.95
C GLY A 61 6.65 1.24 -9.01
N GLY A 62 6.59 -0.08 -8.85
CA GLY A 62 7.77 -0.94 -8.99
C GLY A 62 8.27 -1.07 -10.43
N VAL A 63 7.42 -0.75 -11.41
CA VAL A 63 7.72 -0.77 -12.84
C VAL A 63 7.51 0.64 -13.39
N ASP A 64 8.43 1.13 -14.21
CA ASP A 64 8.18 2.26 -15.09
C ASP A 64 7.39 1.77 -16.29
N TRP A 65 6.11 2.12 -16.37
CA TRP A 65 5.21 1.64 -17.42
C TRP A 65 5.56 2.18 -18.81
N LYS A 66 6.39 3.22 -18.94
CA LYS A 66 6.85 3.70 -20.25
C LYS A 66 7.99 2.88 -20.81
N THR A 67 8.87 2.36 -19.96
CA THR A 67 10.05 1.59 -20.37
C THR A 67 9.91 0.10 -20.12
N GLY A 68 8.99 -0.32 -19.25
CA GLY A 68 8.84 -1.68 -18.76
C GLY A 68 9.92 -2.09 -17.76
N GLU A 69 10.81 -1.19 -17.34
CA GLU A 69 11.91 -1.49 -16.42
C GLU A 69 11.49 -1.43 -14.95
N TYR A 70 12.17 -2.18 -14.07
CA TYR A 70 11.94 -2.07 -12.63
C TYR A 70 12.56 -0.78 -12.07
N ALA A 71 11.75 0.02 -11.39
CA ALA A 71 12.11 1.36 -10.92
C ALA A 71 12.62 1.39 -9.47
N TYR A 72 12.89 0.25 -8.83
CA TYR A 72 13.25 0.19 -7.41
C TYR A 72 14.55 0.92 -7.05
N GLY A 73 15.47 1.11 -8.01
CA GLY A 73 16.71 1.87 -7.83
C GLY A 73 16.58 3.38 -8.08
N SER A 74 15.37 3.90 -8.30
CA SER A 74 15.14 5.32 -8.64
C SER A 74 15.16 6.24 -7.41
N GLN A 75 15.31 7.55 -7.66
CA GLN A 75 15.33 8.56 -6.60
C GLN A 75 14.07 8.53 -5.69
N PRO A 76 12.83 8.38 -6.20
CA PRO A 76 11.66 8.32 -5.32
C PRO A 76 11.67 7.16 -4.29
N TYR A 77 12.30 6.02 -4.61
CA TYR A 77 12.46 4.93 -3.65
C TYR A 77 13.52 5.24 -2.59
N LEU A 78 14.59 5.93 -2.99
CA LEU A 78 15.59 6.44 -2.05
C LEU A 78 14.96 7.45 -1.09
N ASP A 79 14.24 8.44 -1.63
CA ASP A 79 13.55 9.48 -0.84
C ASP A 79 12.57 8.86 0.17
N ALA A 80 11.85 7.81 -0.22
CA ALA A 80 10.94 7.10 0.68
C ALA A 80 11.65 6.43 1.87
N LEU A 81 12.83 5.83 1.66
CA LEU A 81 13.62 5.24 2.74
C LEU A 81 14.26 6.32 3.62
N GLU A 82 14.78 7.39 3.02
CA GLU A 82 15.34 8.54 3.74
C GLU A 82 14.28 9.24 4.59
N TYR A 83 13.04 9.33 4.12
CA TYR A 83 11.92 9.83 4.91
C TYR A 83 11.65 8.96 6.14
N LEU A 84 11.60 7.62 5.99
CA LEU A 84 11.44 6.72 7.14
C LEU A 84 12.62 6.82 8.13
N LEU A 85 13.85 6.98 7.63
CA LEU A 85 15.02 7.25 8.45
C LEU A 85 14.89 8.57 9.22
N SER A 86 14.36 9.60 8.58
CA SER A 86 14.18 10.91 9.20
C SER A 86 13.18 10.87 10.37
N LEU A 87 12.09 10.10 10.24
CA LEU A 87 11.14 9.85 11.33
C LEU A 87 11.79 9.10 12.50
N LYS A 88 12.68 8.14 12.20
CA LYS A 88 13.45 7.45 13.22
C LYS A 88 14.46 8.37 13.90
N ALA A 89 15.18 9.19 13.14
CA ALA A 89 16.15 10.16 13.65
C ALA A 89 15.48 11.20 14.56
N ASP A 90 14.26 11.62 14.22
CA ASP A 90 13.43 12.50 15.03
C ASP A 90 12.89 11.81 16.32
N LYS A 91 13.14 10.50 16.49
CA LYS A 91 12.66 9.67 17.62
C LYS A 91 11.13 9.68 17.82
N VAL A 92 10.38 9.89 16.74
CA VAL A 92 8.91 9.96 16.80
C VAL A 92 8.24 8.61 16.61
N ILE A 93 8.97 7.60 16.11
CA ILE A 93 8.48 6.23 15.96
C ILE A 93 8.56 5.51 17.31
N HIS A 94 7.47 4.85 17.71
CA HIS A 94 7.41 4.04 18.92
C HIS A 94 8.59 3.04 18.97
N PRO A 95 9.38 2.98 20.06
CA PRO A 95 10.68 2.30 20.08
C PRO A 95 10.60 0.79 19.86
N ALA A 96 9.48 0.17 20.24
CA ALA A 96 9.26 -1.26 20.00
C ALA A 96 8.72 -1.60 18.59
N SER A 97 8.49 -0.59 17.72
CA SER A 97 8.04 -0.78 16.33
C SER A 97 8.82 -1.84 15.53
N PRO A 98 10.17 -1.94 15.62
CA PRO A 98 10.93 -2.96 14.89
C PRO A 98 10.54 -4.40 15.21
N SER A 99 9.97 -4.65 16.39
CA SER A 99 9.53 -5.99 16.85
C SER A 99 8.04 -6.27 16.66
N MET A 100 7.25 -5.26 16.27
CA MET A 100 5.79 -5.35 16.20
C MET A 100 5.30 -5.80 14.83
N GLY A 101 4.38 -6.76 14.83
CA GLY A 101 3.52 -7.01 13.68
C GLY A 101 2.32 -6.04 13.64
N PRO A 102 1.49 -6.09 12.59
CA PRO A 102 0.35 -5.19 12.43
C PRO A 102 -0.67 -5.20 13.58
N ARG A 103 -0.94 -6.39 14.15
CA ARG A 103 -1.87 -6.54 15.28
C ARG A 103 -1.30 -5.91 16.56
N ASP A 104 -0.01 -6.14 16.85
CA ASP A 104 0.66 -5.56 18.01
C ASP A 104 0.69 -4.03 17.91
N ALA A 105 1.07 -3.50 16.75
CA ALA A 105 1.09 -2.06 16.50
C ALA A 105 -0.30 -1.41 16.67
N ARG A 106 -1.35 -2.05 16.14
CA ARG A 106 -2.73 -1.60 16.35
C ARG A 106 -3.10 -1.57 17.83
N ALA A 107 -2.85 -2.67 18.55
CA ALA A 107 -3.18 -2.74 19.98
C ALA A 107 -2.47 -1.65 20.79
N ARG A 108 -1.20 -1.34 20.48
CA ARG A 108 -0.44 -0.27 21.11
C ARG A 108 -1.00 1.12 20.80
N TRP A 109 -1.34 1.37 19.54
CA TRP A 109 -2.03 2.61 19.14
C TRP A 109 -3.41 2.72 19.81
N ALA A 110 -4.16 1.62 19.85
CA ALA A 110 -5.47 1.53 20.50
C ALA A 110 -5.39 1.58 22.03
N ALA A 111 -4.22 1.38 22.63
CA ALA A 111 -3.96 1.67 24.04
C ALA A 111 -3.52 3.13 24.28
N GLY A 112 -3.37 3.94 23.22
CA GLY A 112 -2.96 5.34 23.30
C GLY A 112 -1.45 5.57 23.32
N GLN A 113 -0.62 4.55 23.09
CA GLN A 113 0.84 4.64 23.14
C GLN A 113 1.47 5.24 21.87
N ALA A 114 0.67 5.50 20.85
CA ALA A 114 1.07 6.24 19.67
C ALA A 114 -0.10 7.07 19.13
N ALA A 115 0.19 8.24 18.56
CA ALA A 115 -0.84 9.13 18.04
C ALA A 115 -1.30 8.73 16.63
N VAL A 116 -0.39 8.25 15.78
CA VAL A 116 -0.67 7.87 14.38
C VAL A 116 -0.29 6.42 14.11
N TYR A 117 -1.11 5.73 13.32
CA TYR A 117 -0.79 4.41 12.79
C TYR A 117 -1.05 4.39 11.27
N PRO A 118 0.00 4.32 10.42
CA PRO A 118 -0.17 4.30 8.97
C PRO A 118 -0.77 2.97 8.48
N TRP A 119 -2.08 2.95 8.27
CA TRP A 119 -2.83 1.73 7.96
C TRP A 119 -3.99 1.98 6.98
N GLY A 120 -4.59 0.91 6.48
CA GLY A 120 -5.69 0.97 5.51
C GLY A 120 -7.08 1.20 6.15
N PRO A 121 -8.12 1.40 5.33
CA PRO A 121 -9.47 1.74 5.80
C PRO A 121 -10.16 0.65 6.62
N TRP A 122 -9.80 -0.63 6.44
CA TRP A 122 -10.33 -1.78 7.21
C TRP A 122 -10.08 -1.68 8.72
N PHE A 123 -9.23 -0.73 9.12
CA PHE A 123 -8.92 -0.41 10.50
C PHE A 123 -10.15 -0.23 11.39
N ILE A 124 -11.17 0.50 10.91
CA ILE A 124 -12.34 0.82 11.73
C ILE A 124 -13.18 -0.43 12.02
N GLY A 125 -13.37 -1.31 11.04
CA GLY A 125 -14.03 -2.60 11.25
C GLY A 125 -13.32 -3.45 12.29
N GLY A 126 -11.98 -3.54 12.21
CA GLY A 126 -11.16 -4.27 13.19
C GLY A 126 -11.25 -3.69 14.60
N LEU A 127 -11.17 -2.36 14.74
CA LEU A 127 -11.32 -1.69 16.04
C LEU A 127 -12.70 -1.93 16.67
N ASN A 128 -13.78 -1.91 15.89
CA ASN A 128 -15.13 -2.15 16.43
C ASN A 128 -15.25 -3.52 17.12
N VAL A 129 -14.49 -4.51 16.66
CA VAL A 129 -14.54 -5.88 17.19
C VAL A 129 -13.58 -6.05 18.35
N GLU A 130 -12.34 -5.59 18.20
CA GLU A 130 -11.25 -5.96 19.11
C GLU A 130 -10.86 -4.85 20.10
N GLU A 131 -11.04 -3.57 19.75
CA GLU A 131 -10.67 -2.41 20.60
C GLU A 131 -11.69 -1.25 20.52
N PRO A 132 -12.99 -1.48 20.80
CA PRO A 132 -14.06 -0.49 20.60
C PRO A 132 -13.86 0.80 21.44
N GLU A 133 -13.14 0.72 22.55
CA GLU A 133 -12.76 1.88 23.36
C GLU A 133 -11.90 2.88 22.60
N ALA A 134 -11.11 2.44 21.61
CA ALA A 134 -10.33 3.35 20.78
C ALA A 134 -11.23 4.25 19.93
N ILE A 135 -12.34 3.70 19.43
CA ILE A 135 -13.36 4.46 18.70
C ILE A 135 -14.04 5.47 19.64
N GLN A 136 -14.38 5.05 20.86
CA GLN A 136 -15.02 5.92 21.85
C GLN A 136 -14.13 7.12 22.26
N ARG A 137 -12.81 6.93 22.34
CA ARG A 137 -11.85 8.04 22.59
C ARG A 137 -11.74 9.00 21.40
N GLY A 138 -12.17 8.59 20.22
CA GLY A 138 -12.17 9.37 19.00
C GLY A 138 -11.03 8.97 18.05
N VAL A 139 -11.40 8.71 16.79
CA VAL A 139 -10.48 8.29 15.74
C VAL A 139 -10.65 9.20 14.53
N GLY A 140 -9.54 9.74 14.03
CA GLY A 140 -9.49 10.54 12.80
C GLY A 140 -8.72 9.82 11.69
N VAL A 141 -8.70 10.42 10.51
CA VAL A 141 -7.90 9.96 9.37
C VAL A 141 -7.24 11.17 8.72
N TRP A 142 -5.96 11.01 8.39
CA TRP A 142 -5.22 11.94 7.55
C TRP A 142 -5.00 11.33 6.17
N ARG A 143 -4.80 12.19 5.18
CA ARG A 143 -4.27 11.76 3.89
C ARG A 143 -2.81 11.35 4.07
N VAL A 144 -2.32 10.49 3.18
CA VAL A 144 -0.89 10.24 3.10
C VAL A 144 -0.20 11.56 2.68
N PRO A 145 0.78 12.06 3.47
CA PRO A 145 1.52 13.26 3.10
C PRO A 145 2.45 12.97 1.91
N THR A 146 2.78 14.00 1.14
CA THR A 146 3.68 13.92 -0.03
C THR A 146 4.99 14.67 0.25
N PRO A 147 6.08 14.49 -0.51
CA PRO A 147 7.30 15.25 -0.26
C PRO A 147 7.08 16.76 -0.37
N GLU A 148 6.33 17.15 -1.40
CA GLU A 148 5.99 18.54 -1.71
C GLU A 148 4.50 18.79 -1.54
N SER A 149 4.07 20.05 -1.58
CA SER A 149 2.65 20.42 -1.47
C SER A 149 1.80 19.98 -2.67
N THR A 150 2.44 19.77 -3.84
CA THR A 150 1.78 19.17 -5.00
C THR A 150 1.60 17.67 -4.76
N ARG A 151 0.34 17.24 -4.69
CA ARG A 151 0.00 15.84 -4.41
C ARG A 151 0.20 14.98 -5.65
N ASN A 152 1.06 13.97 -5.55
CA ASN A 152 1.13 12.89 -6.52
C ASN A 152 0.06 11.83 -6.23
N LEU A 153 -0.46 11.23 -7.30
CA LEU A 153 -1.35 10.09 -7.21
C LEU A 153 -0.56 8.83 -6.85
N VAL A 154 -1.28 7.88 -6.28
CA VAL A 154 -0.77 6.57 -5.91
C VAL A 154 -1.43 5.52 -6.79
N TYR A 155 -0.65 4.56 -7.30
CA TYR A 155 -1.15 3.61 -8.29
C TYR A 155 -1.34 2.23 -7.69
N SER A 156 -2.49 1.62 -7.91
CA SER A 156 -2.73 0.24 -7.52
C SER A 156 -3.21 -0.55 -8.72
N SER A 157 -2.54 -1.64 -9.04
CA SER A 157 -3.16 -2.66 -9.87
C SER A 157 -4.40 -3.20 -9.13
N PRO A 158 -5.46 -3.62 -9.86
CA PRO A 158 -6.58 -4.32 -9.24
C PRO A 158 -6.04 -5.49 -8.42
N ALA A 159 -6.46 -5.58 -7.15
CA ALA A 159 -6.02 -6.66 -6.29
C ALA A 159 -6.48 -8.00 -6.88
N SER A 160 -5.62 -9.03 -6.83
CA SER A 160 -6.07 -10.39 -7.09
C SER A 160 -7.19 -10.72 -6.10
N GLY A 161 -8.33 -11.19 -6.59
CA GLY A 161 -9.43 -11.60 -5.72
C GLY A 161 -8.98 -12.72 -4.76
N PRO A 162 -9.48 -12.79 -3.52
CA PRO A 162 -9.08 -13.82 -2.56
C PRO A 162 -9.71 -15.19 -2.82
N PHE A 163 -10.59 -15.29 -3.82
CA PHE A 163 -11.35 -16.49 -4.15
C PHE A 163 -11.09 -16.90 -5.60
N TRP A 164 -10.91 -18.20 -5.84
CA TRP A 164 -10.76 -18.80 -7.16
C TRP A 164 -11.61 -20.07 -7.25
N VAL A 165 -12.14 -20.35 -8.45
CA VAL A 165 -12.77 -21.63 -8.76
C VAL A 165 -11.70 -22.60 -9.23
N SER A 166 -11.55 -23.74 -8.53
CA SER A 166 -10.64 -24.80 -8.95
C SER A 166 -11.05 -25.38 -10.31
N SER A 167 -10.09 -25.56 -11.21
CA SER A 167 -10.31 -26.19 -12.52
C SER A 167 -10.76 -27.65 -12.42
N ALA A 168 -10.57 -28.30 -11.26
CA ALA A 168 -11.01 -29.66 -10.99
C ALA A 168 -12.41 -29.72 -10.32
N SER A 169 -13.06 -28.58 -10.08
CA SER A 169 -14.36 -28.55 -9.40
C SER A 169 -15.46 -29.16 -10.27
N LYS A 170 -16.21 -30.12 -9.71
CA LYS A 170 -17.43 -30.66 -10.35
C LYS A 170 -18.63 -29.72 -10.25
N ASN A 171 -18.52 -28.63 -9.48
CA ASN A 171 -19.57 -27.63 -9.26
C ASN A 171 -19.08 -26.23 -9.66
N ALA A 172 -18.31 -26.12 -10.75
CA ALA A 172 -17.67 -24.88 -11.15
C ALA A 172 -18.67 -23.75 -11.41
N GLU A 173 -19.79 -24.04 -12.06
CA GLU A 173 -20.86 -23.05 -12.32
C GLU A 173 -21.49 -22.53 -11.03
N THR A 174 -21.81 -23.42 -10.08
CA THR A 174 -22.36 -23.01 -8.78
C THR A 174 -21.35 -22.18 -7.97
N ALA A 175 -20.07 -22.54 -8.02
CA ALA A 175 -19.03 -21.76 -7.36
C ALA A 175 -18.86 -20.37 -8.01
N ALA A 176 -18.96 -20.29 -9.34
CA ALA A 176 -18.95 -19.02 -10.06
C ALA A 176 -20.18 -18.16 -9.73
N ASP A 177 -21.39 -18.75 -9.65
CA ASP A 177 -22.61 -18.03 -9.19
C ASP A 177 -22.41 -17.45 -7.79
N LEU A 178 -21.85 -18.23 -6.86
CA LEU A 178 -21.54 -17.75 -5.52
C LEU A 178 -20.55 -16.56 -5.54
N MET A 179 -19.52 -16.64 -6.38
CA MET A 179 -18.58 -15.52 -6.53
C MET A 179 -19.24 -14.28 -7.13
N LEU A 180 -20.14 -14.43 -8.10
CA LEU A 180 -20.90 -13.32 -8.69
C LEU A 180 -21.79 -12.63 -7.65
N ARG A 181 -22.33 -13.38 -6.67
CA ARG A 181 -23.13 -12.80 -5.58
C ARG A 181 -22.34 -11.80 -4.72
N LEU A 182 -21.01 -11.94 -4.63
CA LEU A 182 -20.17 -10.99 -3.89
C LEU A 182 -20.22 -9.58 -4.49
N ALA A 183 -20.53 -9.45 -5.78
CA ALA A 183 -20.65 -8.16 -6.46
C ALA A 183 -22.07 -7.55 -6.38
N THR A 184 -23.04 -8.23 -5.76
CA THR A 184 -24.41 -7.72 -5.65
C THR A 184 -24.49 -6.49 -4.75
N GLU A 185 -25.46 -5.62 -5.02
CA GLU A 185 -25.70 -4.40 -4.23
C GLU A 185 -25.89 -4.70 -2.74
N GLU A 186 -26.59 -5.79 -2.41
CA GLU A 186 -26.80 -6.23 -1.03
C GLU A 186 -25.47 -6.53 -0.32
N VAL A 187 -24.61 -7.36 -0.93
CA VAL A 187 -23.32 -7.72 -0.33
C VAL A 187 -22.39 -6.51 -0.24
N GLN A 188 -22.35 -5.68 -1.27
CA GLN A 188 -21.53 -4.46 -1.27
C GLN A 188 -21.99 -3.45 -0.21
N THR A 189 -23.30 -3.34 0.03
CA THR A 189 -23.86 -2.51 1.12
C THR A 189 -23.52 -3.07 2.50
N LYS A 190 -23.57 -4.40 2.65
CA LYS A 190 -23.17 -5.06 3.89
C LYS A 190 -21.68 -4.84 4.17
N LEU A 191 -20.83 -4.97 3.16
CA LEU A 191 -19.39 -4.73 3.27
C LEU A 191 -19.05 -3.29 3.67
N ALA A 192 -19.74 -2.30 3.10
CA ALA A 192 -19.62 -0.91 3.54
C ALA A 192 -19.93 -0.75 5.04
N SER A 193 -20.95 -1.46 5.53
CA SER A 193 -21.40 -1.38 6.92
C SER A 193 -20.47 -2.09 7.90
N THR A 194 -19.73 -3.11 7.47
CA THR A 194 -18.71 -3.77 8.32
C THR A 194 -17.43 -2.97 8.43
N MET A 195 -17.23 -1.96 7.56
CA MET A 195 -16.06 -1.07 7.57
C MET A 195 -14.72 -1.82 7.48
N ASP A 196 -14.74 -2.92 6.73
CA ASP A 196 -13.56 -3.74 6.44
C ASP A 196 -12.95 -3.29 5.10
N VAL A 197 -12.77 -4.19 4.12
CA VAL A 197 -12.33 -3.82 2.78
C VAL A 197 -13.37 -2.91 2.11
N PRO A 198 -12.98 -1.77 1.49
CA PRO A 198 -13.91 -0.95 0.74
C PRO A 198 -14.64 -1.75 -0.36
N PRO A 199 -15.97 -1.59 -0.50
CA PRO A 199 -16.70 -2.18 -1.61
C PRO A 199 -16.27 -1.57 -2.95
N VAL A 200 -16.48 -2.30 -4.05
CA VAL A 200 -16.26 -1.75 -5.40
C VAL A 200 -17.31 -0.69 -5.76
N LEU A 201 -18.48 -0.75 -5.13
CA LEU A 201 -19.54 0.26 -5.27
C LEU A 201 -19.36 1.34 -4.20
N LEU A 202 -18.48 2.31 -4.44
CA LEU A 202 -18.08 3.33 -3.45
C LEU A 202 -19.26 4.21 -2.94
N ASP A 203 -20.29 4.41 -3.75
CA ASP A 203 -21.49 5.16 -3.30
C ASP A 203 -22.23 4.47 -2.15
N ARG A 204 -22.04 3.15 -2.00
CA ARG A 204 -22.56 2.41 -0.83
C ARG A 204 -21.87 2.85 0.45
N VAL A 205 -20.61 3.29 0.41
CA VAL A 205 -19.93 3.86 1.57
C VAL A 205 -20.48 5.24 1.89
N ARG A 206 -20.59 6.13 0.89
CA ARG A 206 -21.10 7.50 1.04
C ARG A 206 -22.51 7.56 1.64
N GLY A 207 -23.39 6.66 1.21
CA GLY A 207 -24.78 6.58 1.67
C GLY A 207 -25.01 5.71 2.93
N SER A 208 -23.96 5.11 3.49
CA SER A 208 -24.10 4.18 4.63
C SER A 208 -24.10 4.87 5.99
N LYS A 209 -24.38 4.06 7.03
CA LYS A 209 -24.18 4.41 8.45
C LYS A 209 -22.78 4.03 8.96
N ALA A 210 -21.82 3.79 8.07
CA ALA A 210 -20.44 3.54 8.46
C ALA A 210 -19.89 4.73 9.26
N HIS A 211 -18.88 4.46 10.10
CA HIS A 211 -18.22 5.49 10.88
C HIS A 211 -17.67 6.60 9.97
N PRO A 212 -17.83 7.90 10.30
CA PRO A 212 -17.41 8.99 9.45
C PRO A 212 -15.94 8.91 8.99
N THR A 213 -15.04 8.47 9.88
CA THR A 213 -13.62 8.28 9.56
C THR A 213 -13.38 7.23 8.47
N TYR A 214 -14.18 6.16 8.42
CA TYR A 214 -14.10 5.17 7.35
C TYR A 214 -14.54 5.79 6.01
N GLN A 215 -15.67 6.50 6.02
CA GLN A 215 -16.19 7.19 4.84
C GLN A 215 -15.18 8.22 4.30
N GLN A 216 -14.56 8.98 5.19
CA GLN A 216 -13.54 9.97 4.85
C GLN A 216 -12.28 9.32 4.27
N ASN A 217 -11.83 8.19 4.83
CA ASN A 217 -10.68 7.45 4.30
C ASN A 217 -10.96 6.96 2.87
N VAL A 218 -12.12 6.35 2.64
CA VAL A 218 -12.54 5.89 1.30
C VAL A 218 -12.61 7.07 0.31
N ALA A 219 -13.16 8.21 0.72
CA ALA A 219 -13.19 9.41 -0.13
C ALA A 219 -11.78 9.93 -0.46
N PHE A 220 -10.84 9.88 0.47
CA PHE A 220 -9.44 10.21 0.19
C PHE A 220 -8.83 9.24 -0.83
N MET A 221 -9.04 7.93 -0.66
CA MET A 221 -8.56 6.91 -1.60
C MET A 221 -9.12 7.13 -3.02
N GLU A 222 -10.42 7.42 -3.16
CA GLU A 222 -11.05 7.72 -4.46
C GLU A 222 -10.36 8.90 -5.17
N THR A 223 -9.94 9.91 -4.41
CA THR A 223 -9.24 11.08 -4.99
C THR A 223 -7.75 10.83 -5.27
N ASP A 224 -7.07 10.08 -4.40
CA ASP A 224 -5.61 9.95 -4.40
C ASP A 224 -5.10 8.70 -5.14
N VAL A 225 -5.96 7.72 -5.41
CA VAL A 225 -5.57 6.43 -6.00
C VAL A 225 -6.06 6.30 -7.44
N ARG A 226 -5.22 5.77 -8.33
CA ARG A 226 -5.60 5.35 -9.69
C ARG A 226 -5.24 3.90 -9.97
N ILE A 227 -5.99 3.28 -10.87
CA ILE A 227 -5.73 1.93 -11.34
C ILE A 227 -4.51 1.94 -12.27
N ALA A 228 -3.48 1.17 -11.94
CA ALA A 228 -2.29 1.00 -12.77
C ALA A 228 -2.48 -0.14 -13.80
N PRO A 229 -1.66 -0.19 -14.87
CA PRO A 229 -1.64 -1.32 -15.78
C PRO A 229 -1.37 -2.68 -15.10
N VAL A 230 -1.87 -3.74 -15.73
CA VAL A 230 -1.64 -5.14 -15.36
C VAL A 230 -1.10 -5.88 -16.59
N PRO A 231 0.21 -6.19 -16.63
CA PRO A 231 0.88 -6.86 -17.75
C PRO A 231 0.15 -8.09 -18.29
N GLU A 232 -0.31 -8.98 -17.41
CA GLU A 232 -0.97 -10.24 -17.77
C GLU A 232 -2.39 -10.08 -18.33
N VAL A 233 -3.04 -8.93 -18.11
CA VAL A 233 -4.31 -8.61 -18.76
C VAL A 233 -4.07 -8.20 -20.22
N GLY A 234 -3.01 -7.41 -20.47
CA GLY A 234 -2.66 -6.98 -21.82
C GLY A 234 -1.89 -8.05 -22.63
N THR A 235 -1.17 -8.94 -21.96
CA THR A 235 -0.37 -10.00 -22.58
C THR A 235 -0.46 -11.28 -21.74
N PRO A 236 -1.35 -12.23 -22.07
CA PRO A 236 -1.61 -13.42 -21.25
C PRO A 236 -0.36 -14.26 -20.93
N GLY A 237 0.66 -14.24 -21.79
CA GLY A 237 1.94 -14.92 -21.57
C GLY A 237 2.69 -14.45 -20.32
N VAL A 238 2.44 -13.22 -19.84
CA VAL A 238 3.08 -12.67 -18.64
C VAL A 238 2.73 -13.48 -17.40
N ALA A 239 1.52 -14.04 -17.29
CA ALA A 239 1.15 -14.88 -16.16
C ALA A 239 2.09 -16.10 -16.00
N LYS A 240 2.58 -16.66 -17.11
CA LYS A 240 3.57 -17.75 -17.08
C LYS A 240 4.94 -17.25 -16.62
N VAL A 241 5.33 -16.04 -17.04
CA VAL A 241 6.59 -15.41 -16.59
C VAL A 241 6.54 -15.18 -15.09
N LEU A 242 5.50 -14.52 -14.57
CA LEU A 242 5.32 -14.24 -13.15
C LEU A 242 5.32 -15.53 -12.32
N ALA A 243 4.61 -16.58 -12.77
CA ALA A 243 4.62 -17.88 -12.09
C ALA A 243 5.98 -18.59 -12.13
N ALA A 244 6.80 -18.32 -13.15
CA ALA A 244 8.14 -18.87 -13.27
C ALA A 244 9.18 -18.09 -12.47
N MET A 245 8.92 -16.83 -12.11
CA MET A 245 9.82 -16.01 -11.31
C MET A 245 9.97 -16.56 -9.88
N ARG A 246 11.16 -16.36 -9.32
CA ARG A 246 11.49 -16.67 -7.93
C ARG A 246 11.51 -15.38 -7.13
N ASP A 247 11.19 -15.48 -5.84
CA ASP A 247 11.29 -14.34 -4.94
C ASP A 247 12.75 -13.88 -4.83
N VAL A 248 12.95 -12.57 -4.98
CA VAL A 248 14.26 -11.93 -4.92
C VAL A 248 14.43 -11.27 -3.56
N HIS A 249 15.51 -11.63 -2.86
CA HIS A 249 15.83 -11.12 -1.53
C HIS A 249 17.24 -10.47 -1.47
N PRO A 250 17.46 -9.48 -0.59
CA PRO A 250 16.42 -8.80 0.18
C PRO A 250 15.51 -7.95 -0.73
N ASN A 251 14.20 -7.98 -0.49
CA ASN A 251 13.23 -7.13 -1.18
C ASN A 251 13.14 -5.74 -0.54
N VAL A 252 12.36 -4.82 -1.12
CA VAL A 252 12.22 -3.44 -0.61
C VAL A 252 11.77 -3.40 0.86
N GLY A 253 10.88 -4.32 1.26
CA GLY A 253 10.42 -4.44 2.64
C GLY A 253 11.50 -4.88 3.62
N GLU A 254 12.34 -5.84 3.24
CA GLU A 254 13.48 -6.30 4.05
C GLU A 254 14.60 -5.25 4.12
N ILE A 255 14.81 -4.49 3.04
CA ILE A 255 15.70 -3.32 3.03
C ILE A 255 15.18 -2.28 4.03
N ALA A 256 13.90 -1.92 3.95
CA ALA A 256 13.26 -0.99 4.88
C ALA A 256 13.28 -1.47 6.33
N GLN A 257 13.11 -2.77 6.56
CA GLN A 257 13.25 -3.37 7.89
C GLN A 257 14.65 -3.19 8.45
N SER A 258 15.68 -3.41 7.63
CA SER A 258 17.09 -3.24 8.03
C SER A 258 17.40 -1.78 8.39
N VAL A 259 16.87 -0.85 7.59
CA VAL A 259 16.95 0.60 7.82
C VAL A 259 16.29 0.99 9.16
N LEU A 260 15.06 0.53 9.40
CA LEU A 260 14.32 0.85 10.62
C LEU A 260 14.91 0.17 11.87
N SER A 261 15.48 -1.02 11.76
CA SER A 261 16.15 -1.71 12.87
C SER A 261 17.49 -1.08 13.28
N GLY A 262 18.07 -0.22 12.43
CA GLY A 262 19.32 0.50 12.73
C GLY A 262 20.57 -0.19 12.24
N SER A 263 20.42 -1.09 11.27
CA SER A 263 21.55 -1.63 10.55
C SER A 263 22.17 -0.52 9.70
N ASP A 264 23.50 -0.40 9.71
CA ASP A 264 24.23 0.54 8.87
C ASP A 264 24.29 -0.02 7.43
N VAL A 265 23.19 0.18 6.69
CA VAL A 265 22.99 -0.33 5.34
C VAL A 265 23.07 0.82 4.34
N ASP A 266 23.94 0.69 3.35
CA ASP A 266 23.88 1.50 2.12
C ASP A 266 22.61 1.12 1.34
N HIS A 267 21.51 1.77 1.71
CA HIS A 267 20.18 1.50 1.18
C HIS A 267 20.04 1.93 -0.29
N LYS A 268 20.84 2.90 -0.76
CA LYS A 268 20.90 3.26 -2.18
C LYS A 268 21.47 2.10 -3.00
N SER A 269 22.60 1.52 -2.56
CA SER A 269 23.17 0.34 -3.20
C SER A 269 22.26 -0.88 -3.06
N ALA A 270 21.60 -1.06 -1.92
CA ALA A 270 20.67 -2.16 -1.70
C ALA A 270 19.47 -2.11 -2.67
N LEU A 271 18.85 -0.94 -2.86
CA LEU A 271 17.76 -0.73 -3.82
C LEU A 271 18.21 -0.98 -5.26
N SER A 272 19.38 -0.47 -5.65
CA SER A 272 19.94 -0.68 -7.00
C SER A 272 20.24 -2.15 -7.26
N ASN A 273 20.80 -2.86 -6.27
CA ASN A 273 21.05 -4.29 -6.33
C ASN A 273 19.77 -5.11 -6.41
N TYR A 274 18.72 -4.72 -5.67
CA TYR A 274 17.41 -5.36 -5.77
C TYR A 274 16.81 -5.19 -7.17
N ALA A 275 16.82 -3.97 -7.72
CA ALA A 275 16.37 -3.69 -9.08
C ALA A 275 17.10 -4.56 -10.13
N ALA A 276 18.43 -4.65 -10.06
CA ALA A 276 19.22 -5.47 -10.96
C ALA A 276 18.89 -6.96 -10.85
N LYS A 277 18.73 -7.48 -9.62
CA LYS A 277 18.39 -8.89 -9.39
C LYS A 277 17.00 -9.25 -9.90
N VAL A 278 16.00 -8.39 -9.67
CA VAL A 278 14.63 -8.66 -10.15
C VAL A 278 14.54 -8.55 -11.67
N THR A 279 15.31 -7.66 -12.31
CA THR A 279 15.46 -7.63 -13.77
C THR A 279 16.06 -8.93 -14.30
N ALA A 280 17.20 -9.38 -13.75
CA ALA A 280 17.84 -10.63 -14.16
C ALA A 280 16.94 -11.86 -13.93
N GLU A 281 16.15 -11.85 -12.85
CA GLU A 281 15.19 -12.91 -12.57
C GLU A 281 14.03 -12.93 -13.58
N ARG A 282 13.51 -11.76 -13.98
CA ARG A 282 12.51 -11.65 -15.04
C ARG A 282 13.06 -12.16 -16.38
N GLU A 283 14.30 -11.81 -16.73
CA GLU A 283 14.97 -12.30 -17.95
C GLU A 283 15.13 -13.82 -17.94
N ARG A 284 15.53 -14.40 -16.81
CA ARG A 284 15.61 -15.85 -16.62
C ARG A 284 14.24 -16.51 -16.80
N ALA A 285 13.20 -15.95 -16.18
CA ALA A 285 11.83 -16.46 -16.28
C ALA A 285 11.30 -16.38 -17.72
N LEU A 286 11.51 -15.26 -18.41
CA LEU A 286 11.21 -15.08 -19.84
C LEU A 286 11.89 -16.15 -20.70
N ALA A 287 13.20 -16.35 -20.52
CA ALA A 287 13.95 -17.37 -21.26
C ALA A 287 13.41 -18.79 -21.00
N ALA A 288 13.01 -19.09 -19.76
CA ALA A 288 12.46 -20.39 -19.39
C ALA A 288 11.10 -20.64 -20.07
N VAL A 289 10.17 -19.69 -20.03
CA VAL A 289 8.83 -19.88 -20.60
C VAL A 289 8.82 -19.84 -22.12
N ARG A 290 9.73 -19.05 -22.74
CA ARG A 290 9.89 -19.02 -24.20
C ARG A 290 10.41 -20.35 -24.75
N LYS A 291 11.29 -21.05 -24.03
CA LYS A 291 11.69 -22.43 -24.39
C LYS A 291 10.51 -23.40 -24.36
N GLY A 292 9.50 -23.13 -23.55
CA GLY A 292 8.22 -23.86 -23.51
C GLY A 292 7.17 -23.37 -24.51
N GLY A 293 7.53 -22.48 -25.44
CA GLY A 293 6.63 -21.96 -26.49
C GLY A 293 5.73 -20.80 -26.07
N ALA A 294 5.99 -20.13 -24.94
CA ALA A 294 5.26 -18.92 -24.59
C ALA A 294 5.68 -17.73 -25.49
N GLU A 295 4.72 -17.08 -26.13
CA GLU A 295 4.92 -15.84 -26.88
C GLU A 295 4.82 -14.63 -25.94
N VAL A 296 5.97 -14.24 -25.38
CA VAL A 296 6.09 -13.11 -24.45
C VAL A 296 7.54 -12.59 -24.44
N ASP A 297 7.70 -11.29 -24.36
CA ASP A 297 8.98 -10.60 -24.21
C ASP A 297 8.87 -9.43 -23.20
N VAL A 298 9.90 -8.60 -23.12
CA VAL A 298 9.97 -7.49 -22.16
C VAL A 298 8.99 -6.35 -22.48
N ASP A 299 8.58 -6.21 -23.75
CA ASP A 299 7.64 -5.16 -24.17
C ASP A 299 6.23 -5.42 -23.60
N ALA A 300 5.99 -6.63 -23.08
CA ALA A 300 4.81 -6.97 -22.32
C ALA A 300 4.64 -6.16 -21.00
N TRP A 301 5.66 -5.40 -20.57
CA TRP A 301 5.57 -4.43 -19.46
C TRP A 301 5.51 -2.97 -19.92
N VAL A 302 5.55 -2.70 -21.22
CA VAL A 302 5.43 -1.35 -21.79
C VAL A 302 3.96 -1.02 -22.06
N PHE A 303 3.53 0.10 -21.50
CA PHE A 303 2.20 0.68 -21.62
C PHE A 303 2.34 2.17 -22.00
N GLY A 304 2.77 2.42 -23.24
CA GLY A 304 2.99 3.78 -23.76
C GLY A 304 1.73 4.65 -23.79
N ASN A 305 0.54 4.03 -23.74
CA ASN A 305 -0.75 4.71 -23.67
C ASN A 305 -1.21 5.03 -22.23
N TRP A 306 -0.40 4.73 -21.21
CA TRP A 306 -0.75 5.00 -19.82
C TRP A 306 -0.68 6.51 -19.48
N ASP A 307 -1.82 7.07 -19.07
CA ASP A 307 -1.91 8.38 -18.44
C ASP A 307 -2.02 8.20 -16.90
N PRO A 308 -1.02 8.63 -16.11
CA PRO A 308 -1.06 8.52 -14.65
C PRO A 308 -2.23 9.27 -14.00
N LYS A 309 -2.94 10.16 -14.70
CA LYS A 309 -4.07 10.91 -14.13
C LYS A 309 -5.40 10.16 -14.20
N GLN A 310 -5.45 9.06 -14.93
CA GLN A 310 -6.67 8.29 -15.22
C GLN A 310 -6.53 6.84 -14.74
N ASP A 311 -7.66 6.20 -14.46
CA ASP A 311 -7.68 4.76 -14.22
C ASP A 311 -7.37 4.00 -15.51
N TYR A 312 -6.47 3.02 -15.43
CA TYR A 312 -6.23 2.10 -16.54
C TYR A 312 -7.31 1.01 -16.57
N THR A 313 -8.24 1.11 -17.53
CA THR A 313 -9.44 0.27 -17.59
C THR A 313 -9.36 -0.78 -18.70
N GLN A 314 -10.38 -1.64 -18.80
CA GLN A 314 -10.48 -2.63 -19.89
C GLN A 314 -10.37 -1.98 -21.28
N THR A 315 -10.95 -0.79 -21.47
CA THR A 315 -10.89 -0.05 -22.73
C THR A 315 -9.47 0.43 -23.04
N SER A 316 -8.66 0.74 -22.02
CA SER A 316 -7.27 1.17 -22.19
C SER A 316 -6.41 0.07 -22.83
N TYR A 317 -6.67 -1.20 -22.53
CA TYR A 317 -5.94 -2.33 -23.14
C TYR A 317 -6.21 -2.50 -24.63
N ALA A 318 -7.38 -2.07 -25.13
CA ALA A 318 -7.70 -2.15 -26.56
C ALA A 318 -6.87 -1.17 -27.41
N GLY A 319 -6.31 -0.14 -26.79
CA GLY A 319 -5.43 0.85 -27.45
C GLY A 319 -3.95 0.67 -27.10
N ARG A 320 -3.56 -0.53 -26.64
CA ARG A 320 -2.17 -0.88 -26.35
C ARG A 320 -1.44 -1.34 -27.61
#